data_AF-A0A482V4Q3-F1
#
_entry.id   AF-A0A482V4Q3-F1
#
_cell.length_a   1.000
_cell.length_b   1.000
_cell.length_c   1.000
_cell.angle_alpha   90.00
_cell.angle_beta   90.00
_cell.angle_gamma   90.00
#
_symmetry.space_group_name_H-M   'P 1'
#
loop_
_entity.id
_entity.type
_entity.pdbx_description
1 polymer ?
#
loop_
_entity_poly.entity_id
_entity_poly.type
_entity_poly.pdbx_seq_one_letter_code
_entity_poly.pdbx_strand_id
1 'polypeptide(L)' 'MEYSPVTDFKEARCRQYDEGTCNRGPYCNFMHVCEPSRELRKYLAQV' A
#
# COMPACT_ATOMS: atom_id res chain seq x y z
N MET A 1 -17.80 -11.51 7.29
CA MET A 1 -16.44 -11.70 6.77
C MET A 1 -16.60 -12.05 5.30
N GLU A 2 -15.96 -11.30 4.41
CA GLU A 2 -16.00 -11.56 2.97
C GLU A 2 -14.57 -11.72 2.45
N TYR A 3 -14.41 -12.52 1.40
CA TYR A 3 -13.11 -12.74 0.76
C TYR A 3 -12.85 -11.65 -0.27
N SER A 4 -11.61 -11.14 -0.29
CA SER A 4 -11.15 -10.22 -1.33
C SER A 4 -10.60 -11.00 -2.52
N PRO A 5 -10.92 -10.61 -3.77
CA PRO A 5 -10.34 -11.21 -4.96
C PRO A 5 -8.89 -10.75 -5.21
N VAL A 6 -8.35 -9.84 -4.40
CA VAL A 6 -6.97 -9.35 -4.54
C VAL A 6 -6.00 -10.48 -4.22
N THR A 7 -5.27 -10.94 -5.24
CA THR A 7 -4.27 -12.01 -5.14
C THR A 7 -2.84 -11.48 -5.02
N ASP A 8 -2.55 -10.30 -5.57
CA ASP A 8 -1.23 -9.65 -5.47
C ASP A 8 -1.36 -8.15 -5.14
N PHE A 9 -0.85 -7.75 -3.99
CA PHE A 9 -0.82 -6.35 -3.56
C PHE A 9 0.16 -5.50 -4.38
N LYS A 10 1.17 -6.10 -5.04
CA LYS A 10 2.11 -5.33 -5.87
C LYS A 10 1.42 -4.70 -7.07
N GLU A 11 0.49 -5.42 -7.69
CA GLU A 11 -0.27 -4.94 -8.86
C GLU A 11 -1.48 -4.07 -8.47
N ALA A 12 -1.98 -4.24 -7.24
CA ALA A 12 -3.12 -3.45 -6.75
C ALA A 12 -2.71 -2.08 -6.14
N ARG A 13 -1.41 -1.82 -5.97
CA ARG A 13 -0.87 -0.55 -5.45
C ARG A 13 -0.61 0.47 -6.55
N CYS A 14 -0.70 1.75 -6.19
CA CYS A 14 -0.41 2.85 -7.10
C CYS A 14 1.11 3.07 -7.19
N ARG A 15 1.73 2.66 -8.30
CA ARG A 15 3.18 2.86 -8.53
C ARG A 15 3.58 4.35 -8.51
N GLN A 16 2.73 5.23 -9.05
CA GLN A 16 2.98 6.68 -9.03
C GLN A 16 2.94 7.27 -7.61
N TYR A 17 2.13 6.70 -6.71
CA TYR A 17 2.10 7.14 -5.32
C TYR A 17 3.37 6.70 -4.58
N ASP A 18 3.83 5.48 -4.83
CA ASP A 18 5.10 4.97 -4.29
C ASP A 18 6.30 5.83 -4.74
N GLU A 19 6.24 6.40 -5.95
CA GLU A 19 7.23 7.34 -6.50
C GLU A 19 7.00 8.80 -6.08
N GLY A 20 5.90 9.12 -5.39
CA GLY A 20 5.54 10.47 -4.96
C GLY A 20 5.03 11.40 -6.07
N THR A 21 4.63 10.85 -7.22
CA THR A 21 4.19 11.59 -8.42
C THR A 21 2.68 11.49 -8.70
N CYS A 22 1.93 10.72 -7.91
CA CYS A 22 0.48 10.58 -8.10
C CYS A 22 -0.24 11.90 -7.79
N ASN A 23 -0.89 12.47 -8.81
CA ASN A 23 -1.66 13.72 -8.73
C ASN A 23 -3.19 13.49 -8.74
N ARG A 24 -3.65 12.23 -8.72
CA ARG A 24 -5.08 11.89 -8.76
C ARG A 24 -5.79 12.08 -7.42
N GLY A 25 -5.02 12.19 -6.33
CA GLY A 25 -5.56 12.38 -4.97
C GLY A 25 -6.64 11.32 -4.65
N PRO A 26 -7.84 11.74 -4.20
CA PRO A 26 -8.91 10.81 -3.85
C PRO A 26 -9.53 10.08 -5.06
N TYR A 27 -9.19 10.47 -6.29
CA TYR A 27 -9.69 9.86 -7.52
C TYR A 27 -8.76 8.74 -8.04
N CYS A 28 -7.72 8.37 -7.30
CA CYS A 28 -6.89 7.23 -7.65
C CYS A 28 -7.60 5.91 -7.32
N ASN A 29 -7.75 5.04 -8.32
CA ASN A 29 -8.38 3.73 -8.14
C ASN A 29 -7.43 2.65 -7.57
N PHE A 30 -6.15 2.99 -7.41
CA PHE A 30 -5.13 2.08 -6.89
C PHE A 30 -4.81 2.43 -5.45
N MET A 31 -4.38 1.44 -4.67
CA MET A 31 -4.10 1.65 -3.25
C MET A 31 -2.90 2.56 -3.03
N HIS A 32 -3.09 3.61 -2.22
CA HIS A 32 -2.04 4.45 -1.65
C HIS A 32 -1.71 3.93 -0.26
N VAL A 33 -0.67 3.10 -0.14
CA VAL A 33 -0.37 2.40 1.12
C VAL A 33 0.34 3.35 2.09
N CYS A 34 -0.18 3.44 3.31
CA CYS A 34 0.50 4.10 4.42
C CYS A 34 1.41 3.07 5.11
N GLU A 35 2.73 3.24 4.98
CA GLU A 35 3.67 2.35 5.64
C GLU A 35 3.79 2.66 7.15
N PRO A 36 3.92 1.65 8.01
CA PRO A 36 4.22 1.85 9.42
C PRO A 36 5.60 2.51 9.59
N SER A 37 5.85 3.09 10.76
CA SER A 37 7.18 3.61 11.08
C SER A 37 8.23 2.51 10.99
N ARG A 38 9.48 2.90 10.73
CA ARG A 38 10.61 1.96 10.59
C ARG A 38 10.81 1.15 11.87
N GLU A 39 10.59 1.76 13.02
CA GLU A 39 10.69 1.15 14.35
C GLU A 39 9.61 0.08 14.52
N LEU A 40 8.35 0.40 14.20
CA LEU A 40 7.24 -0.55 14.28
C LEU A 40 7.45 -1.71 13.32
N ARG A 41 7.91 -1.44 12.09
CA ARG A 41 8.24 -2.49 11.10
C ARG A 41 9.33 -3.42 11.60
N LYS A 42 10.39 -2.89 12.24
CA LYS A 42 11.45 -3.71 12.84
C LYS A 42 10.94 -4.56 14.00
N TYR A 43 10.13 -4.00 14.87
CA TYR A 43 9.53 -4.71 16.00
C TYR A 43 8.66 -5.89 15.51
N LEU A 44 7.82 -5.67 14.49
CA LEU A 44 6.94 -6.70 13.93
C LEU A 44 7.67 -7.76 13.10
N ALA A 45 8.86 -7.49 12.58
CA ALA A 45 9.62 -8.42 11.73
C ALA A 45 10.41 -9.48 12.52
N GLN A 46 10.33 -9.51 13.84
CA GLN A 46 11.07 -10.46 14.71
C GLN A 46 10.38 -11.82 14.89
N VAL A 47 9.61 -12.29 13.90
CA VAL A 47 8.93 -13.60 13.89
C VAL A 47 9.60 -14.58 12.94
#